data_AF-A0A7Y7NYM0-F1
#
_entry.id   AF-A0A7Y7NYM0-F1
#
_cell.length_a   1.000
_cell.length_b   1.000
_cell.length_c   1.000
_cell.angle_alpha   90.00
_cell.angle_beta   90.00
_cell.angle_gamma   90.00
#
_symmetry.space_group_name_H-M   'P 1'
#
loop_
_entity.id
_entity.type
_entity.pdbx_description
1 polymer ?
#
loop_
_entity_poly.entity_id
_entity_poly.type
_entity_poly.pdbx_seq_one_letter_code
_entity_poly.pdbx_strand_id
1 'polypeptide(L)'
;MAHHDHEEENLSPEEKIYKDFIRRGNDFYNIDLFLSAKYMYADALKTKPNDSFAQEKFDQCKSNIKRDTIRVLTVVPIVAGIIVSLFYVLM
;
A
#
# COMPACT_ATOMS: atom_id res chain seq x y z
N MET A 1 17.74 27.24 15.20
CA MET A 1 18.20 25.97 14.59
C MET A 1 16.98 25.06 14.54
N ALA A 2 16.28 24.84 13.44
CA ALA A 2 16.59 24.99 12.02
C ALA A 2 15.38 25.57 11.28
N HIS A 3 15.66 26.39 10.27
CA HIS A 3 14.73 26.88 9.27
C HIS A 3 14.40 25.70 8.33
N HIS A 4 13.17 25.20 8.31
CA HIS A 4 12.75 24.12 7.40
C HIS A 4 11.38 24.37 6.73
N ASP A 5 10.83 25.59 6.84
CA ASP A 5 9.46 25.86 6.39
C ASP A 5 9.36 26.73 5.11
N HIS A 6 10.48 27.29 4.63
CA HIS A 6 10.45 28.23 3.48
C HIS A 6 10.40 27.56 2.10
N GLU A 7 10.65 26.25 1.99
CA GLU A 7 10.60 25.56 0.69
C GLU A 7 9.19 25.18 0.26
N GLU A 8 8.25 24.97 1.20
CA GLU A 8 6.86 24.63 0.83
C GLU A 8 6.07 25.81 0.27
N GLU A 9 6.50 27.03 0.60
CA GLU A 9 5.82 28.26 0.20
C GLU A 9 5.89 28.49 -1.33
N ASN A 10 6.97 28.02 -1.99
CA ASN A 10 7.24 28.27 -3.41
C ASN A 10 7.01 27.06 -4.33
N LEU A 11 6.37 26.00 -3.83
CA LEU A 11 6.01 24.82 -4.64
C LEU A 11 4.80 25.14 -5.53
N SER A 12 4.80 24.63 -6.76
CA SER A 12 3.60 24.68 -7.61
C SER A 12 2.44 23.91 -6.95
N PRO A 13 1.18 24.23 -7.27
CA PRO A 13 0.03 23.47 -6.77
C PRO A 13 0.15 21.96 -7.04
N GLU A 14 0.66 21.58 -8.21
CA GLU A 14 0.89 20.19 -8.61
C GLU A 14 1.93 19.52 -7.71
N GLU A 15 3.00 20.24 -7.36
CA GLU A 15 4.05 19.75 -6.49
C GLU A 15 3.54 19.52 -5.05
N LYS A 16 2.66 20.40 -4.55
CA LYS A 16 1.99 20.21 -3.25
C LYS A 16 1.08 18.99 -3.26
N ILE A 17 0.29 18.82 -4.32
CA ILE A 17 -0.59 17.65 -4.51
C ILE A 17 0.23 16.37 -4.56
N TYR A 18 1.32 16.37 -5.34
CA TYR A 18 2.24 15.24 -5.43
C TYR A 18 2.80 14.87 -4.04
N LYS A 19 3.35 15.86 -3.30
CA LYS A 19 3.90 15.62 -1.96
C LYS A 19 2.86 15.09 -0.98
N ASP A 20 1.62 15.57 -1.04
CA ASP A 20 0.54 15.07 -0.20
C ASP A 20 0.18 13.61 -0.54
N PHE A 21 0.12 13.24 -1.82
CA PHE A 21 -0.05 11.84 -2.22
C PHE A 21 1.10 10.95 -1.74
N ILE A 22 2.36 11.41 -1.85
CA ILE A 22 3.51 10.67 -1.33
C ILE A 22 3.42 10.47 0.18
N ARG A 23 3.10 11.54 0.92
CA ARG A 23 2.95 11.49 2.39
C ARG A 23 1.87 10.49 2.79
N ARG A 24 0.66 10.60 2.23
CA ARG A 24 -0.45 9.68 2.53
C ARG A 24 -0.12 8.24 2.12
N GLY A 25 0.55 8.06 0.97
CA GLY A 25 1.00 6.74 0.52
C GLY A 25 1.95 6.10 1.53
N ASN A 26 2.92 6.86 2.03
CA ASN A 26 3.85 6.41 3.07
C ASN A 26 3.13 6.11 4.39
N ASP A 27 2.18 6.96 4.81
CA ASP A 27 1.39 6.75 6.02
C ASP A 27 0.64 5.41 5.97
N PHE A 28 -0.04 5.12 4.85
CA PHE A 28 -0.71 3.82 4.65
C PHE A 28 0.28 2.65 4.52
N TYR A 29 1.41 2.85 3.87
CA TYR A 29 2.43 1.82 3.71
C TYR A 29 3.01 1.40 5.07
N ASN A 30 3.25 2.35 5.97
CA ASN A 30 3.82 2.12 7.29
C ASN A 30 2.91 1.32 8.24
N ILE A 31 1.61 1.28 7.94
CA ILE A 31 0.60 0.49 8.68
C ILE A 31 0.11 -0.73 7.87
N ASP A 32 0.90 -1.16 6.88
CA ASP A 32 0.64 -2.31 6.01
C ASP A 32 -0.69 -2.27 5.24
N LEU A 33 -1.32 -1.10 5.11
CA LEU A 33 -2.51 -0.90 4.28
C LEU A 33 -2.12 -0.72 2.80
N PHE A 34 -1.51 -1.76 2.22
CA PHE A 34 -0.90 -1.72 0.90
C PHE A 34 -1.86 -1.36 -0.23
N LEU A 35 -3.15 -1.71 -0.12
CA LEU A 35 -4.14 -1.33 -1.14
C LEU A 35 -4.38 0.18 -1.16
N SER A 36 -4.54 0.80 0.01
CA SER A 36 -4.68 2.26 0.15
C SER A 36 -3.40 2.98 -0.26
N ALA A 37 -2.24 2.48 0.17
CA ALA A 37 -0.94 3.00 -0.21
C ALA A 37 -0.75 2.97 -1.75
N LYS A 38 -1.11 1.85 -2.40
CA LYS A 38 -1.05 1.70 -3.86
C LYS A 38 -1.83 2.79 -4.58
N TYR A 39 -3.04 3.12 -4.13
CA TYR A 39 -3.85 4.17 -4.76
C TYR A 39 -3.20 5.55 -4.62
N MET A 40 -2.65 5.88 -3.45
CA MET A 40 -1.95 7.15 -3.24
C MET A 40 -0.71 7.28 -4.14
N TYR A 41 0.12 6.23 -4.25
CA TYR A 41 1.28 6.26 -5.16
C TYR A 41 0.86 6.31 -6.63
N ALA A 42 -0.26 5.67 -7.01
CA ALA A 42 -0.81 5.78 -8.36
C ALA A 42 -1.25 7.21 -8.68
N ASP A 43 -1.85 7.91 -7.72
CA ASP A 43 -2.23 9.32 -7.89
C ASP A 43 -1.01 10.24 -7.94
N ALA A 44 0.05 9.96 -7.16
CA ALA A 44 1.33 10.66 -7.29
C ALA A 44 1.93 10.50 -8.71
N LEU A 45 1.86 9.29 -9.29
CA LEU A 45 2.31 9.01 -10.66
C LEU A 45 1.46 9.69 -11.73
N LYS A 46 0.17 9.97 -11.48
CA LYS A 46 -0.64 10.79 -12.41
C LYS A 46 -0.13 12.22 -12.48
N THR A 47 0.34 12.76 -11.34
CA THR A 47 0.93 14.10 -11.27
C THR A 47 2.36 14.12 -11.81
N LYS A 48 3.16 13.08 -11.54
CA LYS A 48 4.53 12.92 -12.02
C LYS A 48 4.77 11.51 -12.59
N PRO A 49 4.48 11.29 -13.88
CA PRO A 49 4.56 9.96 -14.49
C PRO A 49 5.95 9.33 -14.49
N ASN A 50 7.01 10.14 -14.42
CA ASN A 50 8.40 9.70 -14.48
C ASN A 50 9.06 9.59 -13.09
N ASP A 51 8.26 9.60 -12.02
CA ASP A 51 8.78 9.51 -10.66
C ASP A 51 9.18 8.07 -10.30
N SER A 52 10.47 7.82 -10.19
CA SER A 52 11.01 6.50 -9.88
C SER A 52 10.64 6.01 -8.48
N PHE A 53 10.57 6.91 -7.50
CA PHE A 53 10.25 6.57 -6.11
C PHE A 53 8.79 6.10 -5.98
N ALA A 54 7.85 6.87 -6.55
CA ALA A 54 6.44 6.52 -6.55
C ALA A 54 6.19 5.22 -7.33
N GLN A 55 6.91 5.00 -8.44
CA GLN A 55 6.83 3.76 -9.22
C GLN A 55 7.31 2.55 -8.42
N GLU A 56 8.47 2.66 -7.78
CA GLU A 56 9.02 1.58 -6.94
C GLU A 56 8.05 1.22 -5.81
N LYS A 57 7.51 2.23 -5.10
CA LYS A 57 6.57 2.02 -4.02
C LYS A 57 5.24 1.43 -4.48
N PHE A 58 4.73 1.86 -5.63
CA PHE A 58 3.54 1.29 -6.24
C PHE A 58 3.71 -0.22 -6.54
N ASP A 59 4.87 -0.61 -7.08
CA ASP A 59 5.15 -2.02 -7.37
C ASP A 59 5.41 -2.86 -6.11
N GLN A 60 6.05 -2.28 -5.08
CA GLN A 60 6.16 -2.92 -3.76
C GLN A 60 4.78 -3.21 -3.17
N CYS A 61 3.84 -2.25 -3.22
CA CYS A 61 2.47 -2.45 -2.76
C CYS A 61 1.79 -3.61 -3.51
N LYS A 62 1.91 -3.66 -4.84
CA LYS A 62 1.35 -4.77 -5.65
C LYS A 62 1.92 -6.13 -5.25
N SER A 63 3.22 -6.20 -4.97
CA SER A 63 3.87 -7.42 -4.50
C SER A 63 3.32 -7.88 -3.15
N ASN A 64 3.18 -6.98 -2.19
CA ASN A 64 2.63 -7.29 -0.86
C ASN A 64 1.14 -7.72 -0.93
N ILE A 65 0.30 -7.01 -1.69
CA ILE A 65 -1.11 -7.38 -1.89
C ILE A 65 -1.24 -8.80 -2.48
N LYS A 66 -0.41 -9.12 -3.48
CA LYS A 66 -0.39 -10.44 -4.10
C LYS A 66 0.01 -11.52 -3.09
N ARG A 67 1.02 -11.25 -2.25
CA ARG A 67 1.47 -12.17 -1.20
C ARG A 67 0.36 -12.47 -0.20
N ASP A 68 -0.35 -11.45 0.26
CA ASP A 68 -1.42 -11.60 1.27
C ASP A 68 -2.61 -12.38 0.71
N THR A 69 -2.99 -12.11 -0.54
CA THR A 69 -4.08 -12.83 -1.22
C THR A 69 -3.77 -14.32 -1.42
N ILE A 70 -2.52 -14.65 -1.78
CA ILE A 70 -2.09 -16.05 -2.00
C ILE A 70 -2.09 -16.85 -0.69
N ARG A 71 -1.66 -16.22 0.42
CA ARG A 71 -1.69 -16.89 1.74
C ARG A 71 -3.11 -17.27 2.09
N VAL A 72 -4.06 -16.34 2.05
CA VAL A 72 -5.47 -16.60 2.38
C VAL A 72 -6.06 -17.70 1.49
N LEU A 73 -5.87 -17.64 0.17
CA LEU A 73 -6.43 -18.63 -0.76
C LEU A 73 -5.93 -20.06 -0.50
N THR A 74 -4.67 -20.23 -0.08
CA THR A 74 -4.06 -21.54 0.12
C THR A 74 -4.44 -22.14 1.49
N VAL A 75 -4.48 -21.34 2.56
CA VAL A 75 -4.79 -21.87 3.92
C VAL A 75 -6.28 -22.03 4.21
N VAL A 76 -7.17 -21.20 3.64
CA VAL A 76 -8.62 -21.30 3.89
C VAL A 76 -9.21 -22.70 3.62
N PRO A 77 -8.97 -23.38 2.47
CA PRO A 77 -9.53 -24.71 2.24
C PRO A 77 -8.94 -25.78 3.16
N ILE A 78 -7.67 -25.65 3.56
CA ILE A 78 -7.01 -26.60 4.48
C ILE A 78 -7.65 -26.51 5.86
N VAL A 79 -7.81 -25.30 6.39
CA VAL A 79 -8.42 -25.06 7.71
C VAL A 79 -9.89 -25.49 7.71
N ALA A 80 -10.65 -25.19 6.64
CA ALA A 80 -12.02 -25.64 6.50
C ALA A 80 -12.14 -27.18 6.46
N GLY A 81 -11.24 -27.85 5.74
CA GLY A 81 -11.20 -29.32 5.68
C GLY A 81 -10.93 -29.96 7.05
N ILE A 82 -9.99 -29.41 7.82
CA ILE A 82 -9.68 -29.89 9.18
C ILE A 82 -10.89 -29.72 10.11
N ILE A 83 -11.53 -28.54 10.10
CA ILE A 83 -12.71 -28.26 10.94
C ILE A 83 -13.85 -29.23 10.63
N VAL A 84 -14.14 -29.47 9.34
CA VAL A 84 -15.20 -30.40 8.91
C VAL A 84 -14.86 -31.84 9.32
N SER A 85 -13.61 -32.27 9.13
CA SER A 85 -13.18 -33.62 9.51
C SER A 85 -13.28 -33.86 11.02
N LEU A 86 -12.89 -32.89 11.85
CA LEU A 86 -12.99 -33.00 13.31
C LEU A 86 -14.46 -33.03 13.77
N PHE A 87 -15.32 -32.25 13.13
CA PHE A 87 -16.75 -32.23 13.42
C PHE A 87 -17.42 -33.58 13.14
N TYR A 88 -17.05 -34.26 12.05
CA TYR A 88 -17.61 -35.56 11.67
C TYR A 88 -17.13 -36.72 12.55
N VAL A 89 -15.93 -36.63 13.15
CA VAL A 89 -15.38 -37.67 14.04
C VAL A 89 -15.98 -37.59 15.45
N LEU A 90 -16.52 -36.44 15.84
CA LEU A 90 -17.06 -36.19 17.19
C LEU A 90 -18.56 -36.51 17.32
N MET A 91 -19.24 -36.92 16.24
CA MET A 91 -20.68 -37.25 16.20
C MET A 91 -20.88 -38.75 15.99
#